data_AF-A0A8H6Z434-F1
#
_entry.id   AF-A0A8H6Z434-F1
#
_cell.length_a   1.000
_cell.length_b   1.000
_cell.length_c   1.000
_cell.angle_alpha   90.00
_cell.angle_beta   90.00
_cell.angle_gamma   90.00
#
_symmetry.space_group_name_H-M   'P 1'
#
loop_
_entity.id
_entity.type
_entity.pdbx_description
1 polymer ?
#
loop_
_entity_poly.entity_id
_entity_poly.type
_entity_poly.pdbx_seq_one_letter_code
_entity_poly.pdbx_strand_id
1 'polypeptide(L)'
;MHFSKTFSQLLQELPPDLRDNAVDYRQLKRLINQLVKELASLGLGPEVLQDLLQASAKGKSKESATRVEYEFNSASGHIEPRLRLWVDPPNAPSPPAPSRIHEVEDDETESEISSPSASQSCRHRPILRPKWSRIRGGNSKVEIVIPLQSDSAFFQLLVTALQGLSEHLLAIHAQFVETLAELTRMVSDSARPVSSTTSAFKAHSPLKSDAGGVRVDASSRKSDLYSWREIFQLYVEAEVFESVSERNRGERTIEEAETRLKQFAERVTTRGLGDGRKLRLPQSRKALESFLELNLFILNVKKFELANAEATRKILKKHTKRTALPSTDASNTTPAGPASGT
;
A
#
# COMPACT_ATOMS: atom_id res chain seq x y z
N MET A 1 -12.37 -10.69 -16.83
CA MET A 1 -11.23 -11.42 -16.24
C MET A 1 -11.21 -11.28 -14.72
N HIS A 2 -10.80 -12.33 -13.98
CA HIS A 2 -10.76 -12.30 -12.52
C HIS A 2 -9.42 -11.73 -12.02
N PHE A 3 -9.39 -10.45 -11.62
CA PHE A 3 -8.16 -9.73 -11.21
C PHE A 3 -7.30 -10.45 -10.16
N SER A 4 -7.91 -11.22 -9.25
CA SER A 4 -7.15 -11.97 -8.25
C SER A 4 -6.22 -13.02 -8.86
N LYS A 5 -6.57 -13.58 -10.04
CA LYS A 5 -5.74 -14.56 -10.73
C LYS A 5 -4.60 -13.88 -11.48
N THR A 6 -4.89 -12.76 -12.15
CA THR A 6 -3.89 -11.96 -12.88
C THR A 6 -2.86 -11.35 -11.92
N PHE A 7 -3.29 -10.83 -10.77
CA PHE A 7 -2.38 -10.30 -9.75
C PHE A 7 -1.44 -11.39 -9.21
N SER A 8 -1.97 -12.58 -8.88
CA SER A 8 -1.11 -13.69 -8.45
C SER A 8 -0.14 -14.17 -9.53
N GLN A 9 -0.56 -14.16 -10.80
CA GLN A 9 0.33 -14.52 -11.91
C GLN A 9 1.44 -13.49 -12.08
N LEU A 10 1.12 -12.20 -12.04
CA LEU A 10 2.11 -11.13 -12.15
C LEU A 10 3.13 -11.17 -11.01
N LEU A 11 2.70 -11.49 -9.78
CA LEU A 11 3.61 -11.70 -8.66
C LEU A 11 4.54 -12.92 -8.82
N GLN A 12 4.16 -13.93 -9.61
CA GLN A 12 5.01 -15.09 -9.87
C GLN A 12 6.16 -14.79 -10.84
N GLU A 13 6.01 -13.77 -11.67
CA GLU A 13 7.04 -13.31 -12.61
C GLU A 13 8.10 -12.43 -11.93
N LEU A 14 7.84 -11.97 -10.71
CA LEU A 14 8.74 -11.12 -9.94
C LEU A 14 9.67 -11.94 -9.03
N PRO A 15 10.84 -11.39 -8.66
CA PRO A 15 11.73 -11.98 -7.66
C PRO A 15 10.99 -12.33 -6.35
N PRO A 16 11.36 -13.45 -5.69
CA PRO A 16 10.67 -13.92 -4.49
C PRO A 16 10.67 -12.88 -3.36
N ASP A 17 11.79 -12.17 -3.19
CA ASP A 17 11.97 -11.17 -2.15
C ASP A 17 10.92 -10.04 -2.24
N LEU A 18 10.59 -9.61 -3.45
CA LEU A 18 9.54 -8.62 -3.70
C LEU A 18 8.15 -9.21 -3.45
N ARG A 19 7.90 -10.42 -3.97
CA ARG A 19 6.58 -11.06 -3.90
C ARG A 19 6.09 -11.25 -2.46
N ASP A 20 6.97 -11.64 -1.55
CA ASP A 20 6.58 -12.02 -0.20
C ASP A 20 6.11 -10.81 0.64
N ASN A 21 6.44 -9.58 0.20
CA ASN A 21 6.00 -8.32 0.81
C ASN A 21 4.81 -7.66 0.06
N ALA A 22 4.18 -8.38 -0.88
CA ALA A 22 3.03 -7.89 -1.62
C ALA A 22 1.74 -7.85 -0.78
N VAL A 23 0.77 -7.03 -1.19
CA VAL A 23 -0.54 -6.98 -0.53
C VAL A 23 -1.32 -8.29 -0.74
N ASP A 24 -1.84 -8.86 0.35
CA ASP A 24 -2.62 -10.11 0.35
C ASP A 24 -4.06 -9.95 -0.19
N TYR A 25 -4.18 -9.72 -1.49
CA TYR A 25 -5.46 -9.44 -2.16
C TYR A 25 -6.53 -10.53 -1.91
N ARG A 26 -6.12 -11.81 -1.82
CA ARG A 26 -7.04 -12.93 -1.57
C ARG A 26 -7.60 -12.89 -0.15
N GLN A 27 -6.78 -12.62 0.85
CA GLN A 27 -7.20 -12.56 2.25
C GLN A 27 -8.11 -11.35 2.48
N LEU A 28 -7.73 -10.19 1.94
CA LEU A 28 -8.57 -8.99 1.99
C LEU A 28 -9.95 -9.21 1.34
N LYS A 29 -10.01 -9.91 0.20
CA LYS A 29 -11.28 -10.28 -0.43
C LYS A 29 -12.14 -11.18 0.47
N ARG A 30 -11.53 -12.11 1.23
CA ARG A 30 -12.26 -12.96 2.18
C ARG A 30 -12.82 -12.14 3.33
N LEU A 31 -12.05 -11.19 3.88
CA LEU A 31 -12.50 -10.28 4.94
C LEU A 31 -13.70 -9.43 4.48
N ILE A 32 -13.68 -8.90 3.24
CA ILE A 32 -14.84 -8.19 2.68
C ILE A 32 -16.09 -9.09 2.65
N ASN A 33 -15.96 -10.34 2.25
CA ASN A 33 -17.10 -11.26 2.23
C ASN A 33 -17.59 -11.62 3.64
N GLN A 34 -16.70 -11.68 4.63
CA GLN A 34 -17.07 -11.87 6.03
C GLN A 34 -17.81 -10.65 6.57
N LEU A 35 -17.34 -9.45 6.26
CA LEU A 35 -18.02 -8.21 6.61
C LEU A 35 -19.44 -8.16 6.04
N VAL A 36 -19.63 -8.50 4.78
CA VAL A 36 -20.97 -8.51 4.17
C VAL A 36 -21.92 -9.47 4.93
N LYS A 37 -21.40 -10.61 5.40
CA LYS A 37 -22.19 -11.56 6.22
C LYS A 37 -22.46 -11.00 7.62
N GLU A 38 -21.48 -10.34 8.24
CA GLU A 38 -21.60 -9.67 9.53
C GLU A 38 -22.67 -8.58 9.48
N LEU A 39 -22.60 -7.68 8.50
CA LEU A 39 -23.59 -6.65 8.24
C LEU A 39 -25.00 -7.21 8.01
N ALA A 40 -25.12 -8.27 7.18
CA ALA A 40 -26.40 -8.94 6.96
C ALA A 40 -26.95 -9.60 8.24
N SER A 41 -26.10 -10.18 9.09
CA SER A 41 -26.55 -10.78 10.36
C SER A 41 -27.05 -9.75 11.38
N LEU A 42 -26.62 -8.49 11.24
CA LEU A 42 -27.09 -7.36 12.05
C LEU A 42 -28.35 -6.70 11.47
N GLY A 43 -28.88 -7.21 10.35
CA GLY A 43 -29.99 -6.60 9.62
C GLY A 43 -29.60 -5.33 8.84
N LEU A 44 -28.30 -5.00 8.79
CA LEU A 44 -27.74 -3.83 8.12
C LEU A 44 -27.13 -4.23 6.78
N GLY A 45 -27.92 -4.90 5.94
CA GLY A 45 -27.49 -5.27 4.59
C GLY A 45 -27.12 -4.04 3.74
N PRO A 46 -26.37 -4.22 2.64
CA PRO A 46 -25.83 -3.11 1.85
C PRO A 46 -26.90 -2.15 1.31
N GLU A 47 -28.06 -2.67 0.87
CA GLU A 47 -29.19 -1.84 0.39
C GLU A 47 -29.77 -0.99 1.52
N VAL A 48 -30.03 -1.60 2.68
CA VAL A 48 -30.55 -0.91 3.87
C VAL A 48 -29.57 0.15 4.36
N LEU A 49 -28.28 -0.15 4.34
CA LEU A 49 -27.24 0.78 4.77
C LEU A 49 -27.09 1.96 3.80
N GLN A 50 -27.20 1.71 2.49
CA GLN A 50 -27.18 2.76 1.48
C GLN A 50 -28.38 3.72 1.64
N ASP A 51 -29.58 3.19 1.87
CA ASP A 51 -30.78 3.99 2.11
C ASP A 51 -30.66 4.83 3.39
N LEU A 52 -30.15 4.24 4.48
CA LEU A 52 -29.95 4.92 5.75
C LEU A 52 -28.88 6.02 5.67
N LEU A 53 -27.75 5.76 4.99
CA LEU A 53 -26.70 6.75 4.77
C LEU A 53 -27.19 7.91 3.87
N GLN A 54 -27.97 7.60 2.83
CA GLN A 54 -28.52 8.63 1.93
C GLN A 54 -29.62 9.46 2.60
N ALA A 55 -30.45 8.86 3.44
CA ALA A 55 -31.46 9.54 4.26
C ALA A 55 -30.81 10.47 5.30
N SER A 56 -29.72 10.02 5.93
CA SER A 56 -28.90 10.81 6.85
C SER A 56 -28.27 12.04 6.17
N ALA A 57 -27.76 11.88 4.94
CA ALA A 57 -27.08 12.96 4.20
C ALA A 57 -28.01 14.05 3.65
N LYS A 58 -29.28 13.72 3.34
CA LYS A 58 -30.22 14.67 2.70
C LYS A 58 -30.99 15.58 3.65
N GLY A 59 -30.84 15.43 4.98
CA GLY A 59 -31.53 16.27 5.97
C GLY A 59 -33.07 16.27 5.88
N LYS A 60 -33.65 15.40 5.04
CA LYS A 60 -35.09 15.30 4.76
C LYS A 60 -35.65 14.05 5.39
N SER A 61 -35.86 14.09 6.70
CA SER A 61 -36.90 13.28 7.32
C SER A 61 -37.24 13.84 8.69
N LYS A 62 -38.45 14.40 8.79
CA LYS A 62 -39.09 14.77 10.05
C LYS A 62 -39.77 13.55 10.70
N GLU A 63 -39.57 12.33 10.18
CA GLU A 63 -40.39 11.17 10.55
C GLU A 63 -39.69 9.78 10.52
N SER A 64 -38.37 9.69 10.25
CA SER A 64 -37.62 8.41 10.31
C SER A 64 -36.51 8.43 11.34
N ALA A 65 -36.68 7.55 12.32
CA ALA A 65 -36.09 7.51 13.66
C ALA A 65 -34.63 7.01 13.76
N THR A 66 -33.91 6.88 12.65
CA THR A 66 -32.61 6.19 12.64
C THR A 66 -31.55 6.95 11.85
N ARG A 67 -30.55 7.51 12.55
CA ARG A 67 -29.33 8.07 11.93
C ARG A 67 -28.24 6.99 11.94
N VAL A 68 -27.45 6.90 10.88
CA VAL A 68 -26.28 6.02 10.79
C VAL A 68 -25.07 6.84 10.34
N GLU A 69 -23.95 6.63 11.01
CA GLU A 69 -22.67 7.29 10.71
C GLU A 69 -21.54 6.27 10.78
N TYR A 70 -20.66 6.32 9.77
CA TYR A 70 -19.47 5.48 9.69
C TYR A 70 -18.25 6.36 9.90
N GLU A 71 -17.52 6.11 10.98
CA GLU A 71 -16.37 6.91 11.40
C GLU A 71 -15.15 6.03 11.59
N PHE A 72 -13.97 6.60 11.34
CA PHE A 72 -12.71 6.00 11.74
C PHE A 72 -12.24 6.66 13.03
N ASN A 73 -12.15 5.89 14.10
CA ASN A 73 -11.54 6.39 15.32
C ASN A 73 -10.02 6.44 15.12
N SER A 74 -9.42 7.62 15.27
CA SER A 74 -7.96 7.85 15.19
C SER A 74 -7.30 8.02 16.56
N ALA A 75 -8.05 7.94 17.66
CA ALA A 75 -7.56 8.27 19.01
C ALA A 75 -6.44 7.34 19.54
N SER A 76 -6.22 6.21 18.88
CA SER A 76 -5.30 5.15 19.32
C SER A 76 -4.13 4.90 18.36
N GLY A 77 -3.92 5.78 17.37
CA GLY A 77 -2.87 5.63 16.36
C GLY A 77 -3.11 4.52 15.33
N HIS A 78 -4.24 3.81 15.41
CA HIS A 78 -4.68 2.81 14.43
C HIS A 78 -6.09 3.15 13.93
N ILE A 79 -6.35 2.85 12.66
CA ILE A 79 -7.63 3.12 12.00
C ILE A 79 -8.65 2.08 12.48
N GLU A 80 -9.54 2.44 13.41
CA GLU A 80 -10.67 1.60 13.80
C GLU A 80 -11.97 2.08 13.15
N PRO A 81 -12.49 1.36 12.14
CA PRO A 81 -13.81 1.66 11.60
C PRO A 81 -14.91 1.32 12.61
N ARG A 82 -15.86 2.24 12.79
CA ARG A 82 -17.01 2.09 13.70
C ARG A 82 -18.30 2.52 13.01
N LEU A 83 -19.36 1.76 13.24
CA LEU A 83 -20.70 2.11 12.80
C LEU A 83 -21.51 2.61 14.00
N ARG A 84 -21.96 3.86 13.96
CA ARG A 84 -22.78 4.50 15.00
C ARG A 84 -24.22 4.57 14.51
N LEU A 85 -25.16 4.06 15.29
CA LEU A 85 -26.58 4.14 15.03
C LEU A 85 -27.27 4.90 16.14
N TRP A 86 -28.12 5.87 15.80
CA TRP A 86 -29.01 6.52 16.77
C TRP A 86 -30.42 6.05 16.50
N VAL A 87 -31.03 5.38 17.48
CA VAL A 87 -32.40 4.86 17.39
C VAL A 87 -33.28 5.61 18.39
N ASP A 88 -34.44 6.09 17.95
CA ASP A 88 -35.47 6.57 18.88
C ASP A 88 -36.07 5.37 19.64
N PRO A 89 -36.16 5.40 20.97
CA PRO A 89 -36.71 4.30 21.76
C PRO A 89 -38.18 4.07 21.34
N PRO A 90 -38.62 2.80 21.23
CA PRO A 90 -40.02 2.50 20.94
C PRO A 90 -40.89 3.16 22.01
N ASN A 91 -41.81 3.99 21.51
CA ASN A 91 -42.78 4.80 22.23
C ASN A 91 -43.20 4.17 23.58
N ALA A 92 -42.67 4.70 24.69
CA ALA A 92 -43.25 4.39 26.00
C ALA A 92 -44.66 4.99 26.00
N PRO A 93 -45.73 4.23 26.34
CA PRO A 93 -47.06 4.78 26.41
C PRO A 93 -47.04 5.98 27.35
N SER A 94 -47.53 7.11 26.86
CA SER A 94 -47.68 8.37 27.60
C SER A 94 -48.29 8.08 28.97
N PRO A 95 -47.74 8.63 30.08
CA PRO A 95 -48.43 8.51 31.36
C PRO A 95 -49.80 9.20 31.24
N PRO A 96 -50.91 8.55 31.59
CA PRO A 96 -52.20 9.23 31.63
C PRO A 96 -52.13 10.36 32.66
N ALA A 97 -52.57 11.56 32.26
CA ALA A 97 -52.74 12.71 33.12
C ALA A 97 -53.66 12.36 34.31
N PRO A 98 -53.45 12.99 35.49
CA PRO A 98 -53.93 12.49 36.76
C PRO A 98 -55.45 12.68 36.87
N SER A 99 -56.19 11.59 36.85
CA SER A 99 -57.61 11.58 37.17
C SER A 99 -57.80 11.03 38.57
N ARG A 100 -58.02 11.98 39.49
CA ARG A 100 -59.04 11.96 40.54
C ARG A 100 -59.06 10.75 41.49
N ILE A 101 -58.61 11.05 42.70
CA ILE A 101 -58.89 10.38 43.97
C ILE A 101 -60.33 9.80 44.00
N HIS A 102 -60.42 8.51 44.27
CA HIS A 102 -61.54 7.91 45.01
C HIS A 102 -60.98 6.77 45.85
N GLU A 103 -60.90 7.02 47.16
CA GLU A 103 -60.76 6.02 48.22
C GLU A 103 -62.01 5.14 48.25
N VAL A 104 -61.83 3.82 48.28
CA VAL A 104 -62.64 2.89 49.10
C VAL A 104 -61.74 1.72 49.51
N GLU A 105 -61.90 1.37 50.79
CA GLU A 105 -61.20 0.42 51.66
C GLU A 105 -61.33 -1.07 51.29
N ASP A 106 -60.36 -1.83 51.85
CA ASP A 106 -60.35 -3.22 52.35
C ASP A 106 -60.66 -4.41 51.42
N ASP A 107 -59.71 -5.36 51.32
CA ASP A 107 -59.73 -6.56 52.17
C ASP A 107 -58.46 -7.43 51.97
N GLU A 108 -58.03 -8.06 53.05
CA GLU A 108 -56.87 -8.93 53.17
C GLU A 108 -57.10 -10.29 52.49
N THR A 109 -56.04 -10.92 51.96
CA THR A 109 -55.78 -12.35 52.22
C THR A 109 -54.41 -12.77 51.69
N GLU A 110 -53.58 -13.23 52.63
CA GLU A 110 -52.38 -14.02 52.39
C GLU A 110 -52.71 -15.37 51.75
N SER A 111 -51.82 -15.86 50.88
CA SER A 111 -51.39 -17.26 50.94
C SER A 111 -50.13 -17.48 50.11
N GLU A 112 -49.05 -17.78 50.82
CA GLU A 112 -47.85 -18.45 50.33
C GLU A 112 -48.18 -19.82 49.72
N ILE A 113 -47.30 -20.33 48.84
CA ILE A 113 -46.63 -21.66 48.96
C ILE A 113 -46.08 -22.12 47.59
N SER A 114 -44.74 -22.23 47.56
CA SER A 114 -43.89 -23.28 46.99
C SER A 114 -43.87 -23.62 45.49
N SER A 115 -42.69 -23.35 44.90
CA SER A 115 -42.00 -24.21 43.93
C SER A 115 -41.61 -25.57 44.58
N PRO A 116 -41.38 -26.69 43.85
CA PRO A 116 -40.07 -26.85 43.20
C PRO A 116 -39.98 -27.79 41.95
N SER A 117 -38.88 -27.56 41.20
CA SER A 117 -37.95 -28.55 40.61
C SER A 117 -38.06 -29.00 39.14
N ALA A 118 -36.91 -28.80 38.45
CA ALA A 118 -36.26 -29.56 37.36
C ALA A 118 -37.00 -29.67 36.00
N SER A 119 -36.38 -29.51 34.82
CA SER A 119 -35.02 -29.91 34.40
C SER A 119 -34.66 -29.36 33.00
N GLN A 120 -33.34 -29.33 32.74
CA GLN A 120 -32.64 -29.51 31.45
C GLN A 120 -32.45 -28.35 30.45
N SER A 121 -31.18 -27.92 30.40
CA SER A 121 -30.31 -27.79 29.22
C SER A 121 -30.65 -26.73 28.15
N CYS A 122 -29.77 -25.73 28.02
CA CYS A 122 -29.05 -25.39 26.78
C CYS A 122 -27.94 -24.36 27.09
N ARG A 123 -26.70 -24.68 26.71
CA ARG A 123 -25.53 -23.79 26.87
C ARG A 123 -25.62 -22.65 25.85
N HIS A 124 -26.02 -21.45 26.30
CA HIS A 124 -25.98 -20.26 25.46
C HIS A 124 -24.58 -19.62 25.45
N ARG A 125 -24.06 -19.47 24.22
CA ARG A 125 -22.93 -18.65 23.80
C ARG A 125 -23.02 -17.25 24.41
N PRO A 126 -21.92 -16.59 24.84
CA PRO A 126 -22.01 -15.23 25.36
C PRO A 126 -22.38 -14.29 24.21
N ILE A 127 -23.64 -13.86 24.21
CA ILE A 127 -24.11 -12.74 23.39
C ILE A 127 -23.36 -11.51 23.90
N LEU A 128 -22.54 -10.91 23.04
CA LEU A 128 -21.95 -9.59 23.28
C LEU A 128 -23.09 -8.63 23.58
N ARG A 129 -23.26 -8.26 24.86
CA ARG A 129 -24.24 -7.26 25.27
C ARG A 129 -23.75 -5.90 24.77
N PRO A 130 -24.54 -5.17 23.96
CA PRO A 130 -24.21 -3.80 23.60
C PRO A 130 -24.08 -2.96 24.88
N LYS A 131 -22.98 -2.22 25.03
CA LYS A 131 -22.84 -1.26 26.13
C LYS A 131 -23.78 -0.10 25.87
N TRP A 132 -24.86 -0.01 26.64
CA TRP A 132 -25.83 1.09 26.54
C TRP A 132 -25.33 2.29 27.35
N SER A 133 -24.96 3.38 26.67
CA SER A 133 -24.74 4.69 27.30
C SER A 133 -25.97 5.57 27.14
N ARG A 134 -26.72 5.79 28.22
CA ARG A 134 -27.92 6.64 28.22
C ARG A 134 -27.49 8.09 28.51
N ILE A 135 -27.52 8.97 27.50
CA ILE A 135 -27.30 10.40 27.71
C ILE A 135 -28.60 11.00 28.25
N ARG A 136 -28.54 11.57 29.46
CA ARG A 136 -29.70 12.17 30.13
C ARG A 136 -29.80 13.65 29.73
N GLY A 137 -30.57 13.95 28.69
CA GLY A 137 -30.87 15.32 28.28
C GLY A 137 -31.75 15.41 27.02
N GLY A 138 -33.02 15.79 27.19
CA GLY A 138 -33.82 16.59 26.25
C GLY A 138 -33.87 16.28 24.75
N ASN A 139 -33.71 15.04 24.29
CA ASN A 139 -34.24 14.46 23.04
C ASN A 139 -33.66 13.05 22.94
N SER A 140 -34.45 12.05 23.33
CA SER A 140 -33.95 10.77 23.82
C SER A 140 -33.54 9.79 22.71
N LYS A 141 -32.55 10.14 21.87
CA LYS A 141 -31.93 9.22 20.90
C LYS A 141 -30.91 8.33 21.61
N VAL A 142 -31.03 7.01 21.45
CA VAL A 142 -30.05 6.04 21.98
C VAL A 142 -28.96 5.82 20.96
N GLU A 143 -27.71 6.11 21.33
CA GLU A 143 -26.53 5.82 20.52
C GLU A 143 -26.07 4.37 20.72
N ILE A 144 -25.88 3.65 19.61
CA ILE A 144 -25.38 2.28 19.55
C ILE A 144 -24.12 2.28 18.69
N VAL A 145 -22.98 1.95 19.30
CA VAL A 145 -21.72 1.73 18.59
C VAL A 145 -21.59 0.26 18.28
N ILE A 146 -21.60 -0.11 16.99
CA ILE A 146 -21.39 -1.47 16.52
C ILE A 146 -19.92 -1.61 16.08
N PRO A 147 -19.09 -2.41 16.79
CA PRO A 147 -17.75 -2.74 16.32
C PRO A 147 -17.86 -3.75 15.18
N LEU A 148 -17.44 -3.35 13.98
CA LEU A 148 -17.38 -4.24 12.83
C LEU A 148 -16.03 -4.99 12.87
N GLN A 149 -16.04 -6.22 13.37
CA GLN A 149 -14.82 -7.00 13.61
C GLN A 149 -14.11 -7.33 12.30
N SER A 150 -14.88 -7.70 11.27
CA SER A 150 -14.30 -8.01 9.96
C SER A 150 -13.75 -6.77 9.26
N ASP A 151 -14.31 -5.59 9.54
CA ASP A 151 -13.84 -4.32 8.98
C ASP A 151 -12.53 -3.89 9.62
N SER A 152 -12.49 -3.99 10.95
CA SER A 152 -11.29 -3.71 11.73
C SER A 152 -10.14 -4.62 11.29
N ALA A 153 -10.41 -5.92 11.12
CA ALA A 153 -9.43 -6.88 10.61
C ALA A 153 -9.00 -6.56 9.16
N PHE A 154 -9.91 -6.09 8.31
CA PHE A 154 -9.60 -5.69 6.93
C PHE A 154 -8.61 -4.52 6.88
N PHE A 155 -8.90 -3.43 7.60
CA PHE A 155 -8.05 -2.25 7.61
C PHE A 155 -6.75 -2.49 8.37
N GLN A 156 -6.76 -3.25 9.47
CA GLN A 156 -5.53 -3.67 10.15
C GLN A 156 -4.63 -4.46 9.21
N LEU A 157 -5.16 -5.46 8.51
CA LEU A 157 -4.37 -6.24 7.54
C LEU A 157 -3.81 -5.35 6.42
N LEU A 158 -4.61 -4.43 5.88
CA LEU A 158 -4.18 -3.54 4.81
C LEU A 158 -3.10 -2.56 5.29
N VAL A 159 -3.28 -1.92 6.44
CA VAL A 159 -2.31 -0.97 7.00
C VAL A 159 -1.01 -1.68 7.34
N THR A 160 -1.06 -2.83 8.02
CA THR A 160 0.14 -3.63 8.32
C THR A 160 0.86 -4.05 7.05
N ALA A 161 0.13 -4.48 6.01
CA ALA A 161 0.74 -4.84 4.72
C ALA A 161 1.39 -3.63 4.04
N LEU A 162 0.76 -2.45 4.07
CA LEU A 162 1.32 -1.23 3.47
C LEU A 162 2.54 -0.70 4.26
N GLN A 163 2.53 -0.83 5.59
CA GLN A 163 3.68 -0.50 6.44
C GLN A 163 4.85 -1.44 6.15
N GLY A 164 4.61 -2.75 6.13
CA GLY A 164 5.62 -3.74 5.78
C GLY A 164 6.17 -3.54 4.36
N LEU A 165 5.31 -3.23 3.40
CA LEU A 165 5.70 -2.85 2.04
C LEU A 165 6.63 -1.64 2.03
N SER A 166 6.28 -0.59 2.76
CA SER A 166 7.09 0.64 2.85
C SER A 166 8.45 0.38 3.49
N GLU A 167 8.49 -0.35 4.61
CA GLU A 167 9.73 -0.72 5.31
C GLU A 167 10.64 -1.56 4.40
N HIS A 168 10.06 -2.51 3.69
CA HIS A 168 10.79 -3.36 2.76
C HIS A 168 11.36 -2.59 1.57
N LEU A 169 10.58 -1.69 0.95
CA LEU A 169 11.07 -0.85 -0.15
C LEU A 169 12.21 0.08 0.29
N LEU A 170 12.17 0.60 1.53
CA LEU A 170 13.28 1.38 2.09
C LEU A 170 14.54 0.53 2.28
N ALA A 171 14.41 -0.70 2.80
CA ALA A 171 15.53 -1.61 2.97
C ALA A 171 16.16 -1.99 1.63
N ILE A 172 15.33 -2.30 0.64
CA ILE A 172 15.76 -2.61 -0.72
C ILE A 172 16.43 -1.39 -1.38
N HIS A 173 15.91 -0.18 -1.20
CA HIS A 173 16.53 1.03 -1.72
C HIS A 173 17.93 1.24 -1.12
N ALA A 174 18.10 0.99 0.18
CA ALA A 174 19.40 1.06 0.83
C ALA A 174 20.41 0.06 0.23
N GLN A 175 19.99 -1.19 0.03
CA GLN A 175 20.80 -2.23 -0.63
C GLN A 175 21.15 -1.88 -2.08
N PHE A 176 20.20 -1.29 -2.81
CA PHE A 176 20.42 -0.83 -4.17
C PHE A 176 21.51 0.24 -4.23
N VAL A 177 21.46 1.23 -3.33
CA VAL A 177 22.46 2.31 -3.26
C VAL A 177 23.85 1.76 -2.92
N GLU A 178 23.94 0.79 -2.00
CA GLU A 178 25.20 0.12 -1.68
C GLU A 178 25.77 -0.62 -2.90
N THR A 179 24.94 -1.44 -3.57
CA THR A 179 25.34 -2.18 -4.77
C THR A 179 25.76 -1.24 -5.90
N LEU A 180 25.08 -0.10 -6.06
CA LEU A 180 25.43 0.94 -7.03
C LEU A 180 26.78 1.59 -6.70
N ALA A 181 27.08 1.84 -5.42
CA ALA A 181 28.36 2.39 -5.00
C ALA A 181 29.51 1.39 -5.28
N GLU A 182 29.30 0.11 -4.99
CA GLU A 182 30.25 -0.95 -5.32
C GLU A 182 30.48 -1.07 -6.82
N LEU A 183 29.40 -1.07 -7.61
CA LEU A 183 29.47 -1.08 -9.07
C LEU A 183 30.28 0.12 -9.59
N THR A 184 29.97 1.32 -9.11
CA THR A 184 30.66 2.55 -9.49
C THR A 184 32.16 2.46 -9.19
N ARG A 185 32.54 1.88 -8.04
CA ARG A 185 33.94 1.62 -7.69
C ARG A 185 34.59 0.62 -8.64
N MET A 186 33.91 -0.49 -8.94
CA MET A 186 34.41 -1.50 -9.88
C MET A 186 34.63 -0.94 -11.29
N VAL A 187 33.66 -0.18 -11.80
CA VAL A 187 33.76 0.50 -13.10
C VAL A 187 34.91 1.50 -13.08
N SER A 188 35.00 2.34 -12.04
CA SER A 188 36.06 3.34 -11.90
C SER A 188 37.46 2.73 -11.90
N ASP A 189 37.65 1.58 -11.23
CA ASP A 189 38.93 0.88 -11.19
C ASP A 189 39.28 0.23 -12.54
N SER A 190 38.29 -0.27 -13.27
CA SER A 190 38.47 -0.90 -14.58
C SER A 190 38.57 0.07 -15.76
N ALA A 191 38.04 1.28 -15.60
CA ALA A 191 37.98 2.33 -16.62
C ALA A 191 38.98 3.47 -16.37
N ARG A 192 40.02 3.27 -15.54
CA ARG A 192 41.06 4.29 -15.33
C ARG A 192 41.81 4.57 -16.64
N PRO A 193 42.11 5.83 -16.97
CA PRO A 193 42.97 6.14 -18.10
C PRO A 193 44.36 5.56 -17.83
N VAL A 194 44.99 5.01 -18.87
CA VAL A 194 46.27 4.30 -18.76
C VAL A 194 47.35 5.21 -18.12
N SER A 195 47.31 6.51 -18.39
CA SER A 195 48.20 7.52 -17.82
C SER A 195 48.10 7.70 -16.29
N SER A 196 46.95 7.38 -15.68
CA SER A 196 46.77 7.46 -14.21
C SER A 196 47.16 6.17 -13.49
N THR A 197 47.45 5.10 -14.24
CA THR A 197 47.82 3.79 -13.69
C THR A 197 49.32 3.53 -13.63
N THR A 198 50.10 4.37 -14.30
CA THR A 198 51.56 4.36 -14.26
C THR A 198 52.03 5.24 -13.09
N SER A 199 52.38 4.64 -11.95
CA SER A 199 52.92 5.41 -10.80
C SER A 199 54.37 5.87 -10.98
N ALA A 200 54.97 5.61 -12.14
CA ALA A 200 56.35 5.95 -12.41
C ALA A 200 56.46 6.53 -13.82
N PHE A 201 56.52 7.86 -13.91
CA PHE A 201 57.23 8.49 -15.02
C PHE A 201 58.70 8.06 -14.89
N LYS A 202 59.06 6.96 -15.56
CA LYS A 202 60.47 6.60 -15.73
C LYS A 202 60.96 7.35 -16.96
N ALA A 203 61.58 8.51 -16.73
CA ALA A 203 62.44 9.11 -17.74
C ALA A 203 63.60 8.14 -18.01
N HIS A 204 63.44 7.24 -18.96
CA HIS A 204 64.56 6.45 -19.47
C HIS A 204 65.43 7.37 -20.33
N SER A 205 66.24 8.19 -19.67
CA SER A 205 67.29 8.95 -20.33
C SER A 205 68.60 8.74 -19.56
N PRO A 206 69.50 7.85 -20.05
CA PRO A 206 70.87 7.82 -19.57
C PRO A 206 71.73 8.91 -20.24
N LEU A 207 71.24 9.65 -21.23
CA LEU A 207 72.02 10.66 -21.95
C LEU A 207 71.26 11.98 -22.12
N LYS A 208 71.89 13.05 -21.62
CA LYS A 208 71.63 14.45 -21.99
C LYS A 208 71.57 14.57 -23.51
N SER A 209 70.43 14.99 -24.07
CA SER A 209 70.29 15.89 -25.26
C SER A 209 69.20 15.56 -26.28
N ASP A 210 68.24 14.66 -26.05
CA ASP A 210 67.11 14.54 -27.00
C ASP A 210 65.75 14.36 -26.32
N ALA A 211 64.91 15.40 -26.43
CA ALA A 211 63.56 15.43 -25.88
C ALA A 211 62.59 14.51 -26.67
N GLY A 212 62.98 14.05 -27.86
CA GLY A 212 62.17 13.14 -28.69
C GLY A 212 62.19 11.66 -28.24
N GLY A 213 63.08 11.29 -27.31
CA GLY A 213 63.28 9.90 -26.87
C GLY A 213 62.40 9.42 -25.71
N VAL A 214 61.55 10.28 -25.14
CA VAL A 214 60.73 9.95 -23.98
C VAL A 214 59.62 8.98 -24.38
N ARG A 215 59.87 7.67 -24.21
CA ARG A 215 58.85 6.64 -24.34
C ARG A 215 58.18 6.41 -22.99
N VAL A 216 56.87 6.65 -22.94
CA VAL A 216 56.02 6.28 -21.80
C VAL A 216 55.68 4.80 -21.94
N ASP A 217 56.15 3.96 -21.03
CA ASP A 217 55.71 2.56 -20.93
C ASP A 217 54.25 2.52 -20.42
N ALA A 218 53.31 2.83 -21.30
CA ALA A 218 51.86 2.66 -21.09
C ALA A 218 51.44 1.17 -21.01
N SER A 219 52.40 0.25 -21.10
CA SER A 219 52.23 -1.20 -21.26
C SER A 219 51.70 -1.94 -20.02
N SER A 220 51.74 -1.35 -18.83
CA SER A 220 51.60 -2.15 -17.60
C SER A 220 50.17 -2.46 -17.15
N ARG A 221 49.11 -1.72 -17.55
CA ARG A 221 47.74 -2.00 -17.06
C ARG A 221 46.69 -1.94 -18.17
N LYS A 222 45.94 -3.05 -18.28
CA LYS A 222 44.77 -3.17 -19.16
C LYS A 222 43.67 -2.26 -18.61
N SER A 223 43.05 -1.47 -19.48
CA SER A 223 41.92 -0.60 -19.15
C SER A 223 40.81 -0.85 -20.15
N ASP A 224 39.59 -1.02 -19.66
CA ASP A 224 38.39 -1.23 -20.48
C ASP A 224 37.60 0.08 -20.67
N LEU A 225 38.26 1.23 -20.50
CA LEU A 225 37.65 2.57 -20.54
C LEU A 225 36.80 2.82 -21.79
N TYR A 226 37.29 2.48 -22.99
CA TYR A 226 36.54 2.72 -24.23
C TYR A 226 35.33 1.79 -24.37
N SER A 227 35.45 0.55 -23.91
CA SER A 227 34.32 -0.39 -23.86
C SER A 227 33.23 0.12 -22.91
N TRP A 228 33.60 0.63 -21.74
CA TRP A 228 32.66 1.26 -20.80
C TRP A 228 32.01 2.52 -21.36
N ARG A 229 32.76 3.38 -22.07
CA ARG A 229 32.18 4.54 -22.76
C ARG A 229 31.13 4.11 -23.78
N GLU A 230 31.42 3.09 -24.58
CA GLU A 230 30.47 2.57 -25.57
C GLU A 230 29.20 2.01 -24.89
N ILE A 231 29.35 1.26 -23.78
CA ILE A 231 28.23 0.72 -23.01
C ILE A 231 27.35 1.84 -22.44
N PHE A 232 27.94 2.83 -21.77
CA PHE A 232 27.16 3.94 -21.20
C PHE A 232 26.53 4.81 -22.26
N GLN A 233 27.20 5.03 -23.38
CA GLN A 233 26.60 5.73 -24.52
C GLN A 233 25.36 4.98 -25.02
N LEU A 234 25.46 3.67 -25.24
CA LEU A 234 24.31 2.85 -25.63
C LEU A 234 23.18 2.89 -24.61
N TYR A 235 23.50 2.93 -23.32
CA TYR A 235 22.51 2.98 -22.25
C TYR A 235 21.76 4.32 -22.20
N VAL A 236 22.50 5.44 -22.29
CA VAL A 236 21.91 6.78 -22.33
C VAL A 236 21.03 6.94 -23.58
N GLU A 237 21.51 6.48 -24.74
CA GLU A 237 20.74 6.49 -26.00
C GLU A 237 19.52 5.54 -25.96
N ALA A 238 19.57 4.48 -25.16
CA ALA A 238 18.44 3.57 -25.01
C ALA A 238 17.29 4.20 -24.23
N GLU A 239 17.55 5.22 -23.39
CA GLU A 239 16.52 5.95 -22.64
C GLU A 239 15.54 4.99 -21.94
N VAL A 240 16.04 4.01 -21.20
CA VAL A 240 15.25 2.84 -20.78
C VAL A 240 14.04 3.23 -19.92
N PHE A 241 14.23 4.10 -18.93
CA PHE A 241 13.18 4.45 -17.96
C PHE A 241 12.56 5.83 -18.19
N GLU A 242 13.31 6.76 -18.76
CA GLU A 242 12.90 8.15 -18.97
C GLU A 242 13.31 8.61 -20.36
N SER A 243 12.45 9.42 -20.98
CA SER A 243 12.68 10.01 -22.30
C SER A 243 13.05 11.48 -22.17
N VAL A 244 14.11 11.88 -22.88
CA VAL A 244 14.60 13.26 -22.94
C VAL A 244 13.96 14.04 -24.11
N SER A 245 13.25 13.35 -24.99
CA SER A 245 12.61 13.98 -26.16
C SER A 245 11.50 14.96 -25.76
N GLU A 246 11.41 16.11 -26.45
CA GLU A 246 10.41 17.15 -26.17
C GLU A 246 8.97 16.64 -26.30
N ARG A 247 8.71 15.75 -27.26
CA ARG A 247 7.38 15.19 -27.52
C ARG A 247 6.90 14.22 -26.44
N ASN A 248 7.82 13.44 -25.87
CA ASN A 248 7.51 12.36 -24.94
C ASN A 248 8.32 12.51 -23.66
N ARG A 249 8.41 13.72 -23.10
CA ARG A 249 9.22 13.98 -21.91
C ARG A 249 8.63 13.25 -20.69
N GLY A 250 9.46 12.50 -19.99
CA GLY A 250 9.10 11.91 -18.70
C GLY A 250 9.25 10.39 -18.64
N GLU A 251 8.62 9.80 -17.62
CA GLU A 251 8.70 8.38 -17.30
C GLU A 251 8.00 7.52 -18.35
N ARG A 252 8.66 6.45 -18.77
CA ARG A 252 8.13 5.49 -19.73
C ARG A 252 7.24 4.46 -19.06
N THR A 253 6.29 3.91 -19.82
CA THR A 253 5.49 2.78 -19.35
C THR A 253 6.37 1.55 -19.13
N ILE A 254 5.86 0.60 -18.34
CA ILE A 254 6.60 -0.62 -17.99
C ILE A 254 6.89 -1.46 -19.23
N GLU A 255 5.94 -1.57 -20.16
CA GLU A 255 6.06 -2.35 -21.39
C GLU A 255 7.14 -1.75 -22.30
N GLU A 256 7.17 -0.43 -22.38
CA GLU A 256 8.17 0.32 -23.12
C GLU A 256 9.57 0.19 -22.51
N ALA A 257 9.69 0.30 -21.19
CA ALA A 257 10.95 0.14 -20.47
C ALA A 257 11.50 -1.28 -20.62
N GLU A 258 10.65 -2.31 -20.53
CA GLU A 258 11.04 -3.70 -20.75
C GLU A 258 11.55 -3.92 -22.18
N THR A 259 10.84 -3.40 -23.17
CA THR A 259 11.23 -3.51 -24.58
C THR A 259 12.59 -2.85 -24.83
N ARG A 260 12.80 -1.65 -24.30
CA ARG A 260 14.07 -0.92 -24.44
C ARG A 260 15.22 -1.57 -23.70
N LEU A 261 14.98 -2.10 -22.50
CA LEU A 261 15.99 -2.83 -21.74
C LEU A 261 16.45 -4.09 -22.49
N LYS A 262 15.51 -4.84 -23.10
CA LYS A 262 15.84 -5.99 -23.96
C LYS A 262 16.67 -5.58 -25.17
N GLN A 263 16.25 -4.53 -25.89
CA GLN A 263 17.00 -4.01 -27.03
C GLN A 263 18.40 -3.52 -26.63
N PHE A 264 18.55 -2.89 -25.47
CA PHE A 264 19.84 -2.48 -24.93
C PHE A 264 20.74 -3.70 -24.68
N ALA A 265 20.23 -4.72 -23.98
CA ALA A 265 20.96 -5.95 -23.72
C ALA A 265 21.39 -6.65 -25.03
N GLU A 266 20.49 -6.73 -26.02
CA GLU A 266 20.79 -7.27 -27.36
C GLU A 266 21.87 -6.47 -28.09
N ARG A 267 21.88 -5.14 -27.99
CA ARG A 267 22.93 -4.30 -28.60
C ARG A 267 24.29 -4.54 -27.93
N VAL A 268 24.31 -4.68 -26.61
CA VAL A 268 25.54 -4.97 -25.86
C VAL A 268 26.13 -6.32 -26.26
N THR A 269 25.30 -7.36 -26.40
CA THR A 269 25.75 -8.69 -26.82
C THR A 269 26.18 -8.72 -28.29
N THR A 270 25.39 -8.13 -29.19
CA THR A 270 25.69 -8.08 -30.64
C THR A 270 27.02 -7.40 -30.93
N ARG A 271 27.38 -6.35 -30.16
CA ARG A 271 28.66 -5.65 -30.30
C ARG A 271 29.83 -6.32 -29.58
N GLY A 272 29.61 -7.49 -28.97
CA GLY A 272 30.61 -8.22 -28.20
C GLY A 272 31.11 -7.46 -26.97
N LEU A 273 30.31 -6.53 -26.43
CA LEU A 273 30.69 -5.70 -25.29
C LEU A 273 30.63 -6.47 -23.96
N GLY A 274 30.10 -7.69 -23.95
CA GLY A 274 30.24 -8.65 -22.85
C GLY A 274 31.37 -9.67 -23.02
N ASP A 275 32.00 -9.73 -24.19
CA ASP A 275 33.02 -10.73 -24.50
C ASP A 275 34.38 -10.33 -23.90
N GLY A 276 35.19 -11.33 -23.54
CA GLY A 276 36.59 -11.15 -23.12
C GLY A 276 37.49 -10.46 -24.16
N ARG A 277 37.00 -10.30 -25.39
CA ARG A 277 37.67 -9.57 -26.48
C ARG A 277 37.62 -8.06 -26.29
N LYS A 278 36.48 -7.50 -25.86
CA LYS A 278 36.31 -6.06 -25.60
C LYS A 278 36.43 -5.70 -24.11
N LEU A 279 35.91 -6.54 -23.21
CA LEU A 279 36.10 -6.40 -21.76
C LEU A 279 37.20 -7.35 -21.29
N ARG A 280 38.44 -6.85 -21.30
CA ARG A 280 39.62 -7.68 -21.03
C ARG A 280 39.76 -8.00 -19.54
N LEU A 281 39.21 -7.15 -18.66
CA LEU A 281 39.25 -7.36 -17.23
C LEU A 281 38.07 -8.22 -16.75
N PRO A 282 38.31 -9.22 -15.89
CA PRO A 282 37.22 -10.00 -15.29
C PRO A 282 36.32 -9.12 -14.41
N GLN A 283 36.90 -8.12 -13.74
CA GLN A 283 36.15 -7.15 -12.93
C GLN A 283 35.16 -6.36 -13.77
N SER A 284 35.51 -5.95 -14.99
CA SER A 284 34.58 -5.26 -15.89
C SER A 284 33.40 -6.13 -16.30
N ARG A 285 33.62 -7.43 -16.52
CA ARG A 285 32.55 -8.37 -16.87
C ARG A 285 31.58 -8.56 -15.71
N LYS A 286 32.10 -8.73 -14.50
CA LYS A 286 31.27 -8.77 -13.27
C LYS A 286 30.50 -7.47 -13.08
N ALA A 287 31.15 -6.32 -13.30
CA ALA A 287 30.48 -5.02 -13.21
C ALA A 287 29.39 -4.85 -14.28
N LEU A 288 29.57 -5.36 -15.50
CA LEU A 288 28.54 -5.32 -16.54
C LEU A 288 27.33 -6.19 -16.17
N GLU A 289 27.58 -7.39 -15.62
CA GLU A 289 26.53 -8.26 -15.09
C GLU A 289 25.73 -7.55 -13.98
N SER A 290 26.40 -7.01 -12.96
CA SER A 290 25.75 -6.24 -11.90
C SER A 290 25.01 -5.00 -12.43
N PHE A 291 25.53 -4.33 -13.46
CA PHE A 291 24.83 -3.21 -14.11
C PHE A 291 23.51 -3.65 -14.76
N LEU A 292 23.51 -4.78 -15.48
CA LEU A 292 22.29 -5.32 -16.09
C LEU A 292 21.29 -5.80 -15.04
N GLU A 293 21.78 -6.45 -13.98
CA GLU A 293 20.98 -6.88 -12.85
C GLU A 293 20.30 -5.70 -12.15
N LEU A 294 21.02 -4.60 -11.88
CA LEU A 294 20.43 -3.39 -11.29
C LEU A 294 19.34 -2.79 -12.17
N ASN A 295 19.52 -2.79 -13.49
CA ASN A 295 18.49 -2.31 -14.42
C ASN A 295 17.25 -3.20 -14.43
N LEU A 296 17.43 -4.52 -14.47
CA LEU A 296 16.32 -5.46 -14.35
C LEU A 296 15.60 -5.31 -13.01
N PHE A 297 16.38 -5.10 -11.95
CA PHE A 297 15.87 -4.86 -10.61
C PHE A 297 14.99 -3.60 -10.55
N ILE A 298 15.41 -2.47 -11.11
CA ILE A 298 14.57 -1.25 -11.21
C ILE A 298 13.24 -1.56 -11.93
N LEU A 299 13.29 -2.29 -13.04
CA LEU A 299 12.08 -2.68 -13.78
C LEU A 299 11.14 -3.54 -12.92
N ASN A 300 11.68 -4.49 -12.15
CA ASN A 300 10.91 -5.36 -11.26
C ASN A 300 10.26 -4.56 -10.12
N VAL A 301 10.97 -3.59 -9.53
CA VAL A 301 10.41 -2.69 -8.51
C VAL A 301 9.25 -1.88 -9.10
N LYS A 302 9.41 -1.29 -10.29
CA LYS A 302 8.31 -0.56 -10.96
C LYS A 302 7.08 -1.44 -11.21
N LYS A 303 7.28 -2.67 -11.69
CA LYS A 303 6.21 -3.67 -11.85
C LYS A 303 5.50 -3.98 -10.54
N PHE A 304 6.28 -4.19 -9.49
CA PHE A 304 5.77 -4.50 -8.16
C PHE A 304 4.96 -3.34 -7.56
N GLU A 305 5.46 -2.11 -7.62
CA GLU A 305 4.77 -0.92 -7.12
C GLU A 305 3.45 -0.68 -7.85
N LEU A 306 3.46 -0.74 -9.18
CA LEU A 306 2.24 -0.59 -9.99
C LEU A 306 1.20 -1.65 -9.62
N ALA A 307 1.62 -2.91 -9.49
CA ALA A 307 0.74 -4.01 -9.14
C ALA A 307 0.11 -3.84 -7.76
N ASN A 308 0.90 -3.46 -6.75
CA ASN A 308 0.41 -3.22 -5.39
C ASN A 308 -0.49 -1.99 -5.31
N ALA A 309 -0.17 -0.91 -6.03
CA ALA A 309 -1.02 0.27 -6.11
C ALA A 309 -2.38 -0.06 -6.76
N GLU A 310 -2.37 -0.82 -7.85
CA GLU A 310 -3.60 -1.26 -8.52
C GLU A 310 -4.40 -2.22 -7.62
N ALA A 311 -3.74 -3.17 -6.95
CA ALA A 311 -4.37 -4.10 -6.02
C ALA A 311 -5.03 -3.37 -4.85
N THR A 312 -4.33 -2.41 -4.24
CA THR A 312 -4.82 -1.55 -3.16
C THR A 312 -6.01 -0.73 -3.61
N ARG A 313 -5.93 -0.09 -4.78
CA ARG A 313 -7.06 0.65 -5.35
C ARG A 313 -8.28 -0.25 -5.60
N LYS A 314 -8.08 -1.43 -6.17
CA LYS A 314 -9.18 -2.36 -6.48
C LYS A 314 -9.80 -2.98 -5.25
N ILE A 315 -9.01 -3.26 -4.21
CA ILE A 315 -9.53 -3.86 -2.99
C ILE A 315 -10.34 -2.84 -2.18
N LEU A 316 -9.88 -1.59 -2.09
CA LEU A 316 -10.64 -0.49 -1.50
C LEU A 316 -11.94 -0.24 -2.27
N LYS A 317 -11.88 -0.13 -3.61
CA LYS A 317 -13.09 0.01 -4.44
C LYS A 317 -14.07 -1.16 -4.29
N LYS A 318 -13.55 -2.38 -4.07
CA LYS A 318 -14.39 -3.56 -3.83
C LYS A 318 -15.05 -3.48 -2.46
N HIS A 319 -14.33 -3.02 -1.44
CA HIS A 319 -14.85 -2.77 -0.11
C HIS A 319 -16.02 -1.79 -0.18
N THR A 320 -15.86 -0.59 -0.74
CA THR A 320 -16.96 0.39 -0.88
C THR A 320 -18.21 -0.22 -1.53
N LYS A 321 -18.00 -0.90 -2.67
CA LYS A 321 -19.10 -1.43 -3.48
C LYS A 321 -19.88 -2.57 -2.82
N ARG A 322 -19.22 -3.39 -2.01
CA ARG A 322 -19.85 -4.58 -1.41
C ARG A 322 -20.50 -4.28 -0.07
N THR A 323 -20.05 -3.23 0.59
CA THR A 323 -20.41 -2.92 1.96
C THR A 323 -21.31 -1.68 2.05
N ALA A 324 -21.37 -0.88 0.98
CA ALA A 324 -22.04 0.44 0.94
C ALA A 324 -21.49 1.45 1.96
N LEU A 325 -20.40 1.11 2.66
CA LEU A 325 -19.71 2.02 3.56
C LEU A 325 -18.88 3.01 2.75
N PRO A 326 -18.91 4.30 3.10
CA PRO A 326 -18.10 5.30 2.42
C PRO A 326 -16.62 4.98 2.64
N SER A 327 -15.86 4.93 1.55
CA SER A 327 -14.41 4.91 1.64
C SER A 327 -13.89 6.28 2.06
N THR A 328 -12.70 6.30 2.66
CA THR A 328 -11.93 7.49 3.02
C THR A 328 -11.54 8.32 1.78
N ASP A 329 -12.50 8.82 1.02
CA ASP A 329 -12.24 9.87 0.07
C ASP A 329 -12.03 11.14 0.90
N ALA A 330 -10.75 11.50 1.08
CA ALA A 330 -10.29 12.71 1.75
C ALA A 330 -10.62 13.98 0.94
N SER A 331 -11.87 14.15 0.50
CA SER A 331 -12.34 15.30 -0.28
C SER A 331 -13.29 16.24 0.48
N ASN A 332 -13.60 15.97 1.75
CA ASN A 332 -14.43 16.87 2.56
C ASN A 332 -13.66 17.78 3.52
N THR A 333 -12.32 17.83 3.45
CA THR A 333 -11.57 18.90 4.11
C THR A 333 -11.57 20.12 3.19
N THR A 334 -12.64 20.93 3.26
CA THR A 334 -12.62 22.32 2.77
C THR A 334 -11.56 23.08 3.57
N PRO A 335 -10.44 23.54 2.98
CA PRO A 335 -9.59 24.51 3.64
C PRO A 335 -10.32 25.86 3.51
N ALA A 336 -10.80 26.39 4.63
CA ALA A 336 -11.20 27.78 4.71
C ALA A 336 -9.99 28.65 4.34
N GLY A 337 -10.02 29.25 3.14
CA GLY A 337 -8.98 30.16 2.69
C GLY A 337 -8.92 31.41 3.56
N PRO A 338 -7.73 32.00 3.78
CA PRO A 338 -7.60 33.23 4.54
C PRO A 338 -8.19 34.39 3.75
N ALA A 339 -9.11 35.12 4.37
CA ALA A 339 -9.63 36.39 3.90
C ALA A 339 -8.47 37.39 3.76
N SER A 340 -8.17 37.79 2.52
CA SER A 340 -7.35 38.98 2.24
C SER A 340 -8.30 40.13 1.99
N GLY A 341 -8.38 41.05 2.95
CA GLY A 341 -9.03 42.34 2.79
C GLY A 341 -8.20 43.24 1.90
N THR A 342 -8.85 43.87 0.93
CA THR A 342 -8.39 45.11 0.28
C THR A 342 -8.74 46.31 1.15
#